data_AF-A0A450S4I9-F1
#
_entry.id   AF-A0A450S4I9-F1
#
_cell.length_a   1.000
_cell.length_b   1.000
_cell.length_c   1.000
_cell.angle_alpha   90.00
_cell.angle_beta   90.00
_cell.angle_gamma   90.00
#
_symmetry.space_group_name_H-M   'P 1'
#
loop_
_entity.id
_entity.type
_entity.pdbx_description
1 polymer ?
#
loop_
_entity_poly.entity_id
_entity_poly.type
_entity_poly.pdbx_seq_one_letter_code
_entity_poly.pdbx_strand_id
1 'polypeptide(L)'
;MSEDIRESHLRSILKAITWRMLATSTTFIIAYFVTGESVVAFTIAGIETVMKLAIYYLHERAWQLLPRGTLRTLFIKGTRIEKNTSPPVE
;
A
#
# COMPACT_ATOMS: atom_id res chain seq x y z
N MET A 1 -20.57 27.88 -9.42
CA MET A 1 -20.24 27.37 -8.07
C MET A 1 -19.95 25.88 -8.19
N SER A 2 -18.83 25.55 -8.84
CA SER A 2 -18.27 24.20 -8.87
C SER A 2 -17.41 24.10 -7.62
N GLU A 3 -17.98 23.53 -6.57
CA GLU A 3 -17.28 23.24 -5.33
C GLU A 3 -16.02 22.43 -5.65
N ASP A 4 -14.88 23.08 -5.50
CA ASP A 4 -13.56 22.47 -5.50
C ASP A 4 -13.53 21.53 -4.29
N ILE A 5 -13.88 20.26 -4.53
CA ILE A 5 -13.81 19.21 -3.50
C ILE A 5 -12.33 18.97 -3.24
N ARG A 6 -11.73 19.80 -2.38
CA ARG A 6 -10.53 19.42 -1.65
C ARG A 6 -10.80 18.04 -1.09
N GLU A 7 -10.10 17.02 -1.60
CA GLU A 7 -10.05 15.70 -0.99
C GLU A 7 -9.49 15.87 0.43
N SER A 8 -10.38 16.19 1.36
CA SER A 8 -10.06 16.29 2.77
C SER A 8 -9.72 14.88 3.22
N HIS A 9 -8.58 14.69 3.86
CA HIS A 9 -8.08 13.40 4.35
C HIS A 9 -9.16 12.55 5.05
N LEU A 10 -10.16 13.22 5.65
CA LEU A 10 -11.38 12.62 6.19
C LEU A 10 -12.17 11.77 5.19
N ARG A 11 -12.40 12.22 3.95
CA ARG A 11 -13.11 11.44 2.92
C ARG A 11 -12.36 10.15 2.58
N SER A 12 -11.04 10.20 2.49
CA SER A 12 -10.20 9.03 2.24
C SER A 12 -10.22 8.03 3.40
N ILE A 13 -10.21 8.52 4.64
CA ILE A 13 -10.36 7.68 5.84
C ILE A 13 -11.74 7.03 5.88
N LEU A 14 -12.82 7.80 5.65
CA LEU A 14 -14.18 7.23 5.59
C LEU A 14 -14.29 6.18 4.49
N LYS A 15 -13.74 6.44 3.30
CA LYS A 15 -13.73 5.48 2.19
C LYS A 15 -12.96 4.20 2.55
N ALA A 16 -11.83 4.33 3.24
CA ALA A 16 -11.05 3.19 3.72
C ALA A 16 -11.81 2.37 4.78
N ILE A 17 -12.52 3.01 5.70
CA ILE A 17 -13.35 2.35 6.70
C ILE A 17 -14.51 1.59 6.02
N THR A 18 -15.21 2.23 5.08
CA THR A 18 -16.28 1.58 4.31
C THR A 18 -15.76 0.36 3.57
N TRP A 19 -14.59 0.47 2.93
CA TRP A 19 -13.95 -0.66 2.24
C TRP A 19 -13.57 -1.79 3.20
N ARG A 20 -13.09 -1.47 4.41
CA ARG A 20 -12.76 -2.47 5.43
C ARG A 20 -13.99 -3.18 5.97
N MET A 21 -15.07 -2.46 6.21
CA MET A 21 -16.36 -3.02 6.64
C MET A 21 -16.93 -3.97 5.59
N LEU A 22 -16.91 -3.56 4.31
CA LEU A 22 -17.33 -4.40 3.19
C LEU A 22 -16.49 -5.68 3.09
N ALA A 23 -15.16 -5.56 3.07
CA ALA A 23 -14.28 -6.72 2.96
C ALA A 23 -14.49 -7.73 4.09
N THR A 24 -14.59 -7.25 5.33
CA THR A 24 -14.79 -8.13 6.50
C THR A 24 -16.16 -8.81 6.46
N SER A 25 -17.19 -8.07 6.05
CA SER A 25 -18.55 -8.60 5.92
C SER A 25 -18.66 -9.64 4.81
N THR A 26 -18.02 -9.40 3.66
CA THR A 26 -18.00 -10.35 2.55
C THR A 26 -17.33 -11.66 2.94
N THR A 27 -16.18 -11.62 3.62
CA THR A 27 -15.52 -12.84 4.12
C THR A 27 -16.41 -13.60 5.09
N PHE A 28 -17.03 -12.89 6.04
CA PHE A 28 -17.94 -13.52 6.99
C PHE A 28 -19.13 -14.20 6.29
N ILE A 29 -19.77 -13.53 5.33
CA ILE A 29 -20.89 -14.08 4.57
C ILE A 29 -20.45 -15.31 3.76
N ILE A 30 -19.32 -15.23 3.06
CA ILE A 30 -18.78 -16.36 2.28
C ILE A 30 -18.49 -17.54 3.21
N ALA A 31 -17.81 -17.31 4.32
CA ALA A 31 -17.45 -18.36 5.27
C ALA A 31 -18.69 -19.00 5.93
N TYR A 32 -19.71 -18.18 6.25
CA TYR A 32 -20.99 -18.66 6.76
C TYR A 32 -21.76 -19.49 5.73
N PHE A 33 -21.78 -19.05 4.46
CA PHE A 33 -22.49 -19.78 3.41
C PHE A 33 -21.81 -21.10 3.05
N VAL A 34 -20.48 -21.17 3.15
CA VAL A 34 -19.71 -22.39 2.90
C VAL A 34 -19.84 -23.39 4.05
N THR A 35 -19.81 -22.92 5.30
CA THR A 35 -19.74 -23.83 6.47
C THR A 35 -21.10 -24.08 7.11
N GLY A 36 -22.05 -23.16 7.00
CA GLY A 36 -23.34 -23.20 7.70
C GLY A 36 -23.25 -22.91 9.21
N GLU A 37 -22.04 -22.70 9.74
CA GLU A 37 -21.78 -22.52 11.17
C GLU A 37 -21.15 -21.15 11.44
N SER A 38 -21.79 -20.35 12.30
CA SER A 38 -21.38 -18.96 12.58
C SER A 38 -20.04 -18.84 13.30
N VAL A 39 -19.68 -19.84 14.12
CA VAL A 39 -18.42 -19.88 14.88
C VAL A 39 -17.22 -20.02 13.94
N VAL A 40 -17.32 -20.89 12.93
CA VAL A 40 -16.25 -21.08 11.95
C VAL A 40 -16.12 -19.85 11.05
N ALA A 41 -17.24 -19.23 10.67
CA ALA A 41 -17.24 -17.99 9.89
C ALA A 41 -16.52 -16.84 10.61
N PHE A 42 -16.75 -16.70 11.92
CA PHE A 42 -16.06 -15.71 12.74
C PHE A 42 -14.55 -15.99 12.86
N THR A 43 -14.20 -17.27 12.98
CA THR A 43 -12.80 -17.71 13.06
C THR A 43 -12.06 -17.39 11.75
N ILE A 44 -12.67 -17.66 10.60
CA ILE A 44 -12.09 -17.34 9.28
C ILE A 44 -11.91 -15.83 9.12
N ALA A 45 -12.92 -15.03 9.44
CA ALA A 45 -12.83 -13.57 9.37
C ALA A 45 -11.73 -13.00 10.29
N GLY A 46 -11.58 -13.57 11.50
CA GLY A 46 -10.52 -13.22 12.43
C GLY A 46 -9.13 -13.55 11.89
N ILE A 47 -8.94 -14.77 11.39
CA ILE A 47 -7.67 -15.22 10.80
C ILE A 47 -7.32 -14.36 9.58
N GLU A 48 -8.27 -14.07 8.70
CA GLU A 48 -8.01 -13.22 7.52
C GLU A 48 -7.50 -11.84 7.92
N THR A 49 -8.09 -11.24 8.95
CA THR A 49 -7.70 -9.92 9.45
C THR A 49 -6.26 -9.94 9.97
N VAL A 50 -5.90 -10.95 10.76
CA VAL A 50 -4.53 -11.14 11.28
C VAL A 50 -3.55 -11.42 10.13
N MET A 51 -3.94 -12.25 9.15
CA MET A 51 -3.10 -12.61 8.02
C MET A 51 -2.80 -11.41 7.13
N LYS A 52 -3.79 -10.56 6.85
CA LYS A 52 -3.59 -9.29 6.13
C LYS A 52 -2.64 -8.36 6.86
N LEU A 53 -2.72 -8.28 8.19
CA LEU A 53 -1.79 -7.50 8.99
C LEU A 53 -0.36 -8.04 8.89
N ALA A 54 -0.20 -9.36 9.02
CA ALA A 54 1.10 -10.03 8.89
C ALA A 54 1.71 -9.82 7.50
N ILE A 55 0.94 -10.01 6.44
CA ILE A 55 1.38 -9.78 5.06
C ILE A 55 1.77 -8.32 4.84
N TYR A 56 0.98 -7.36 5.33
CA TYR A 56 1.30 -5.94 5.19
C TYR A 56 2.62 -5.60 5.90
N TYR A 57 2.81 -6.08 7.12
CA TYR A 57 4.05 -5.89 7.87
C TYR A 57 5.27 -6.49 7.14
N LEU A 58 5.13 -7.73 6.64
CA LEU A 58 6.18 -8.38 5.86
C LEU A 58 6.46 -7.66 4.54
N HIS A 59 5.44 -7.15 3.88
CA HIS A 59 5.56 -6.37 2.65
C HIS A 59 6.34 -5.07 2.88
N GLU A 60 5.99 -4.31 3.92
CA GLU A 60 6.74 -3.11 4.32
C GLU A 60 8.19 -3.46 4.67
N ARG A 61 8.42 -4.56 5.40
CA ARG A 61 9.76 -5.02 5.77
C ARG A 61 10.58 -5.43 4.54
N ALA A 62 9.97 -6.14 3.59
CA ALA A 62 10.58 -6.51 2.32
C ALA A 62 10.93 -5.26 1.50
N TRP A 63 10.07 -4.23 1.49
CA TRP A 63 10.38 -2.96 0.85
C TRP A 63 11.54 -2.22 1.55
N GLN A 64 11.65 -2.28 2.87
CA GLN A 64 12.78 -1.70 3.58
C GLN A 64 14.09 -2.46 3.33
N LEU A 65 14.01 -3.76 3.08
CA LEU A 65 15.16 -4.61 2.74
C LEU A 65 15.65 -4.38 1.31
N LEU A 66 14.79 -3.92 0.40
CA LEU A 66 15.20 -3.54 -0.95
C LEU A 66 16.04 -2.25 -0.89
N PRO A 67 17.33 -2.28 -1.25
CA PRO A 67 18.19 -1.11 -1.19
C PRO A 67 17.74 -0.07 -2.22
N ARG A 68 16.98 0.94 -1.77
CA ARG A 68 16.56 2.11 -2.56
C ARG A 68 17.70 3.09 -2.91
N GLY A 69 18.95 2.78 -2.53
CA GLY A 69 20.05 3.75 -2.47
C GLY A 69 20.99 3.80 -3.68
N THR A 70 21.11 2.76 -4.50
CA THR A 70 22.27 2.69 -5.43
C THR A 70 22.01 3.33 -6.79
N LEU A 71 20.77 3.36 -7.28
CA LEU A 71 20.46 3.88 -8.61
C LEU A 71 20.52 5.42 -8.69
N ARG A 72 20.19 6.13 -7.61
CA ARG A 72 20.14 7.61 -7.60
C ARG A 72 21.54 8.24 -7.63
N THR A 73 22.53 7.57 -7.05
CA THR A 73 23.93 8.05 -7.03
C THR A 73 24.61 7.92 -8.40
N LEU A 74 24.27 6.87 -9.17
CA LEU A 74 24.84 6.65 -10.51
C LEU A 74 24.36 7.70 -11.52
N PHE A 75 23.07 8.06 -11.49
CA PHE A 75 22.52 9.12 -12.34
C PHE A 75 23.12 10.51 -12.05
N ILE A 76 23.41 10.82 -10.78
CA ILE A 76 24.02 12.11 -10.39
C ILE A 76 25.52 12.14 -10.72
N LYS A 77 26.22 11.00 -10.66
CA LYS A 77 27.66 10.94 -11.00
C LYS A 77 27.89 11.10 -12.50
N GLY A 78 27.01 10.55 -13.35
CA GLY A 78 27.11 10.67 -14.81
C GLY A 78 27.01 12.12 -15.31
N THR A 79 26.05 12.90 -14.79
CA THR A 79 25.86 14.30 -15.18
C THR A 79 26.98 15.22 -14.73
N ARG A 80 27.69 14.88 -13.64
CA ARG A 80 28.82 15.66 -13.14
C ARG A 80 30.10 15.51 -13.99
N ILE A 81 30.29 14.36 -14.64
CA ILE A 81 31.47 14.09 -15.47
C ILE A 81 31.33 14.74 -16.85
N GLU A 82 30.11 14.73 -17.43
CA GLU A 82 29.82 15.41 -18.70
C GLU A 82 30.12 16.92 -18.62
N LYS A 83 29.66 17.59 -17.55
CA LYS A 83 29.86 19.03 -17.38
C LYS A 83 31.33 19.46 -17.18
N ASN A 84 32.20 18.57 -16.68
CA ASN A 84 33.61 18.89 -16.43
C ASN A 84 34.53 18.56 -17.61
N THR A 85 34.05 17.83 -18.61
CA THR A 85 34.86 17.35 -19.74
C THR A 85 34.55 18.10 -21.05
N SER A 86 33.51 18.93 -21.07
CA SER A 86 33.25 19.81 -22.21
C SER A 86 34.23 20.98 -22.22
N PRO A 87 35.01 21.18 -23.30
CA PRO A 87 35.85 22.36 -23.42
C PRO A 87 34.96 23.62 -23.42
N PRO A 88 35.45 24.76 -22.88
CA PRO A 88 34.75 26.02 -23.03
C PRO A 88 34.56 26.28 -24.54
N VAL A 89 33.31 26.45 -24.95
CA VAL A 89 32.97 26.90 -26.29
C VAL A 89 33.46 28.35 -26.37
N GLU A 90 34.53 28.55 -27.12
CA GLU A 90 35.07 29.85 -27.53
C GLU A 90 34.09 30.60 -28.44
#